data_AF-A0A7K4HJL0-F1
#
_entry.id   AF-A0A7K4HJL0-F1
#
_cell.length_a   1.000
_cell.length_b   1.000
_cell.length_c   1.000
_cell.angle_alpha   90.00
_cell.angle_beta   90.00
_cell.angle_gamma   90.00
#
_symmetry.space_group_name_H-M   'P 1'
#
loop_
_entity.id
_entity.type
_entity.pdbx_description
1 polymer ?
#
loop_
_entity_poly.entity_id
_entity_poly.type
_entity_poly.pdbx_seq_one_letter_code
_entity_poly.pdbx_strand_id
1 'polypeptide(L)' 'MPVGLIVMKWDDRVGTEILEKYPEELVITDKTLMQVYSTHEYSGESGMISLMVGSLNIASYYMGPDKGYYILL' A
#
# COMPACT_ATOMS: atom_id res chain seq x y z
N MET A 1 -9.58 -0.85 -15.38
CA MET A 1 -10.51 -0.74 -14.23
C MET A 1 -9.79 -1.30 -13.01
N PRO A 2 -9.97 -0.70 -11.83
CA PRO A 2 -9.34 -1.22 -10.61
C PRO A 2 -9.85 -2.65 -10.34
N VAL A 3 -8.94 -3.54 -9.94
CA VAL A 3 -9.21 -4.97 -9.72
C VAL A 3 -9.41 -5.30 -8.24
N GLY A 4 -9.12 -4.34 -7.36
CA GLY A 4 -9.35 -4.46 -5.93
C GLY A 4 -8.97 -3.20 -5.17
N LEU A 5 -9.10 -3.25 -3.85
CA LEU A 5 -8.75 -2.22 -2.90
C LEU A 5 -8.13 -2.87 -1.68
N ILE A 6 -7.08 -2.26 -1.12
CA ILE A 6 -6.42 -2.73 0.09
C ILE A 6 -6.23 -1.56 1.04
N VAL A 7 -6.58 -1.77 2.30
CA VAL A 7 -6.15 -0.92 3.40
C VAL A 7 -5.01 -1.64 4.11
N MET A 8 -3.84 -1.03 4.12
CA MET A 8 -2.70 -1.55 4.87
C MET A 8 -2.17 -0.53 5.87
N LYS A 9 -1.43 -1.02 6.85
CA LYS A 9 -0.73 -0.21 7.84
C LYS A 9 0.71 -0.68 7.97
N TRP A 10 1.62 0.24 8.27
CA TRP A 10 2.95 -0.12 8.71
C TRP A 10 2.97 -0.38 10.22
N ASP A 11 3.55 -1.51 10.62
CA ASP A 11 3.85 -1.89 12.01
C ASP A 11 5.35 -2.11 12.17
N ASP A 12 5.99 -1.46 13.15
CA ASP A 12 7.45 -1.52 13.33
C ASP A 12 7.99 -2.91 13.72
N ARG A 13 7.11 -3.83 14.17
CA ARG A 13 7.49 -5.17 14.61
C ARG A 13 7.28 -6.20 13.51
N VAL A 14 6.23 -6.05 12.71
CA VAL A 14 5.78 -7.05 11.73
C VAL A 14 5.98 -6.59 10.27
N GLY A 15 6.12 -5.28 10.04
CA GLY A 15 6.22 -4.67 8.71
C GLY A 15 4.86 -4.27 8.15
N THR A 16 4.59 -4.61 6.88
CA THR A 16 3.31 -4.29 6.25
C THR A 16 2.20 -5.23 6.72
N GLU A 17 1.14 -4.67 7.30
CA GLU A 17 -0.06 -5.39 7.74
C GLU A 17 -1.24 -5.01 6.84
N ILE A 18 -1.93 -6.01 6.25
CA ILE A 18 -3.22 -5.78 5.58
C ILE A 18 -4.31 -5.75 6.63
N LEU A 19 -5.03 -4.64 6.72
CA LEU A 19 -6.17 -4.48 7.62
C LEU A 19 -7.47 -4.92 6.98
N GLU A 20 -7.66 -4.61 5.69
CA GLU A 20 -8.84 -5.01 4.93
C GLU A 20 -8.50 -5.07 3.44
N LYS A 21 -9.18 -5.96 2.70
CA LYS A 21 -9.07 -6.04 1.24
C LYS A 21 -10.39 -6.40 0.58
N TYR A 22 -10.61 -5.86 -0.61
CA TYR A 22 -11.76 -6.18 -1.44
C TYR A 22 -11.32 -6.36 -2.91
N PRO A 23 -11.72 -7.42 -3.61
CA PRO A 23 -12.44 -8.57 -3.07
C PRO A 23 -11.56 -9.39 -2.10
N GLU A 24 -12.17 -10.24 -1.26
CA GLU A 24 -11.44 -11.01 -0.24
C GLU A 24 -10.41 -11.98 -0.86
N GLU A 25 -10.67 -12.46 -2.08
CA GLU A 25 -9.78 -13.31 -2.85
C GLU A 25 -8.61 -12.56 -3.50
N LEU A 26 -8.52 -11.23 -3.37
CA LEU A 26 -7.41 -10.46 -3.91
C LEU A 26 -6.09 -10.96 -3.33
N VAL A 27 -5.17 -11.37 -4.21
CA VAL A 27 -3.84 -11.83 -3.86
C VAL A 27 -2.84 -10.72 -4.16
N ILE A 28 -2.15 -10.25 -3.14
CA ILE A 28 -1.02 -9.33 -3.25
C ILE A 28 0.16 -9.93 -2.48
N THR A 29 1.38 -9.67 -2.95
CA THR A 29 2.58 -10.18 -2.27
C THR A 29 3.11 -9.16 -1.28
N ASP A 30 3.74 -9.64 -0.20
CA ASP A 30 4.42 -8.77 0.77
C ASP A 30 5.48 -7.89 0.09
N LYS A 31 6.16 -8.43 -0.93
CA LYS A 31 7.11 -7.66 -1.74
C LYS A 31 6.47 -6.43 -2.40
N THR A 32 5.25 -6.57 -2.91
CA THR A 32 4.49 -5.46 -3.50
C THR A 32 4.12 -4.42 -2.45
N LEU A 33 3.64 -4.85 -1.28
CA LEU A 33 3.31 -3.95 -0.17
C LEU A 33 4.54 -3.17 0.32
N MET A 34 5.68 -3.86 0.44
CA MET A 34 6.97 -3.25 0.82
C MET A 34 7.44 -2.22 -0.21
N GLN A 35 7.23 -2.46 -1.51
CA GLN A 35 7.55 -1.48 -2.55
C GLN A 35 6.69 -0.22 -2.41
N VAL A 36 5.39 -0.37 -2.17
CA VAL A 36 4.47 0.76 -1.92
C VAL A 36 4.95 1.57 -0.71
N TYR A 37 5.22 0.89 0.40
CA TYR A 37 5.76 1.51 1.63
C TYR A 37 7.04 2.30 1.35
N SER A 38 8.06 1.66 0.77
CA SER A 38 9.36 2.29 0.52
C SER A 38 9.28 3.52 -0.39
N THR A 39 8.29 3.56 -1.28
CA THR A 39 8.09 4.69 -2.21
C THR A 39 7.50 5.90 -1.49
N HIS A 40 6.57 5.69 -0.57
CA HIS A 40 6.00 6.76 0.27
C HIS A 40 6.97 7.24 1.35
N GLU A 41 7.73 6.34 1.97
CA GLU A 41 8.72 6.72 2.98
C GLU A 41 9.88 7.54 2.40
N TYR A 42 10.14 7.44 1.10
CA TYR A 42 11.09 8.32 0.44
C TYR A 42 10.69 9.79 0.53
N SER A 43 9.39 10.10 0.45
CA SER A 43 8.89 11.46 0.64
C SER A 43 8.66 11.81 2.11
N GLY A 44 8.31 10.84 2.96
CA GLY A 44 8.03 11.05 4.38
C GLY A 44 6.80 11.93 4.65
N GLU A 45 6.05 12.26 3.61
CA GLU A 45 4.86 13.13 3.64
C GLU A 45 3.63 12.35 3.16
N SER A 46 2.46 12.75 3.66
CA SER A 46 1.19 12.23 3.13
C SER A 46 1.02 12.60 1.66
N GLY A 47 0.52 11.69 0.84
CA GLY A 47 0.40 11.95 -0.58
C GLY A 47 -0.05 10.78 -1.41
N MET A 48 -0.23 11.03 -2.71
CA MET A 48 -0.59 10.03 -3.69
C MET A 48 0.60 9.67 -4.56
N ILE A 49 0.80 8.37 -4.78
CA ILE A 49 1.74 7.84 -5.76
C ILE A 49 1.01 6.89 -6.70
N SER A 50 1.62 6.66 -7.86
CA SER A 50 1.28 5.57 -8.75
C SER A 50 2.55 4.77 -9.04
N LEU A 51 2.46 3.45 -9.00
CA LEU A 51 3.59 2.57 -9.23
C LEU A 51 3.18 1.35 -10.04
N MET A 52 4.09 0.91 -10.91
CA MET A 52 3.93 -0.32 -11.68
C MET A 52 4.77 -1.43 -11.03
N VAL A 53 4.11 -2.48 -10.57
CA VAL A 53 4.74 -3.65 -9.95
C VAL A 53 4.45 -4.88 -10.80
N GLY A 54 5.41 -5.28 -11.63
CA GLY A 54 5.21 -6.32 -12.64
C GLY A 54 4.17 -5.86 -13.66
N SER A 55 3.03 -6.55 -13.72
CA SER A 55 1.88 -6.20 -14.57
C SER A 55 0.77 -5.43 -13.83
N LEU A 56 0.92 -5.18 -12.52
CA LEU A 56 -0.05 -4.45 -11.71
C LEU A 56 0.30 -2.97 -11.69
N ASN A 57 -0.67 -2.12 -12.03
CA ASN A 57 -0.61 -0.68 -11.77
C ASN A 57 -1.35 -0.42 -10.46
N ILE A 58 -0.67 0.20 -9.51
CA ILE A 58 -1.19 0.47 -8.16
C ILE A 58 -1.23 1.97 -7.98
N ALA A 59 -2.40 2.49 -7.65
CA ALA A 59 -2.56 3.83 -7.09
C ALA A 59 -2.55 3.72 -5.57
N SER A 60 -1.72 4.50 -4.89
CA SER A 60 -1.61 4.43 -3.43
C SER A 60 -1.65 5.82 -2.80
N TYR A 61 -2.47 5.97 -1.76
CA TYR A 61 -2.50 7.16 -0.91
C TYR A 61 -1.98 6.82 0.48
N TYR A 62 -0.94 7.55 0.93
CA TYR A 62 -0.39 7.47 2.28
C TYR A 62 -0.90 8.62 3.13
N MET A 63 -1.40 8.30 4.32
CA MET A 63 -1.93 9.29 5.25
C MET A 63 -0.86 10.00 6.10
N GLY A 64 0.42 9.73 5.85
CA GLY A 64 1.54 10.33 6.57
C GLY A 64 1.99 9.54 7.82
N PRO A 65 3.17 9.90 8.37
CA PRO A 65 3.87 9.12 9.41
C PRO A 65 3.11 9.03 10.73
N ASP A 66 2.33 10.06 11.09
CA ASP A 66 1.54 10.06 12.33
C ASP A 66 0.46 8.97 12.35
N LYS A 67 -0.03 8.59 11.16
CA LYS A 67 -1.15 7.67 10.97
C LYS A 67 -0.67 6.30 10.50
N GLY A 68 0.29 6.24 9.57
CA GLY A 68 0.86 4.98 9.08
C GLY A 68 -0.08 4.15 8.20
N TYR A 69 -1.19 4.73 7.70
CA TYR A 69 -2.18 4.04 6.87
C TYR A 69 -1.98 4.32 5.38
N TYR A 70 -2.21 3.28 4.57
CA TYR A 70 -2.13 3.32 3.13
C TYR A 70 -3.41 2.75 2.52
N ILE A 71 -3.93 3.41 1.50
CA ILE A 71 -5.05 2.93 0.68
C ILE A 71 -4.49 2.64 -0.71
N LEU A 72 -4.61 1.39 -1.16
CA LEU A 72 -4.14 0.93 -2.45
C LEU A 72 -5.34 0.56 -3.33
N LEU A 73 -5.26 0.89 -4.62
CA LEU A 73 -6.25 0.59 -5.66
C LEU A 73 -5.55 0.02 -6.92
#